data_AF-A0A352WSN4-F1
#
_entry.id   AF-A0A352WSN4-F1
#
_cell.length_a   1.000
_cell.length_b   1.000
_cell.length_c   1.000
_cell.angle_alpha   90.00
_cell.angle_beta   90.00
_cell.angle_gamma   90.00
#
_symmetry.space_group_name_H-M   'P 1'
#
loop_
_entity.id
_entity.type
_entity.pdbx_description
1 polymer ?
#
loop_
_entity_poly.entity_id
_entity_poly.type
_entity_poly.pdbx_seq_one_letter_code
_entity_poly.pdbx_strand_id
1 'polypeptide(L)'
;MDPTIITELAEYFEKEIGYKIPRMTPFVGKHFNATRAGIHGDGLLKDEEIYNIFDTKTILNRPVSVEISNASGTAGIAYWLNVYFNRTEDNLIHKKSPVVIKIKKALDDIYEGGRQTVMSETEIIALYKQYKDE
;
A
#
# COMPACT_ATOMS: atom_id res chain seq x y z
N MET A 1 21.43 16.91 -8.53
CA MET A 1 20.97 15.66 -9.17
C MET A 1 19.53 15.44 -8.71
N ASP A 2 18.63 15.07 -9.62
CA ASP A 2 17.24 14.78 -9.27
C ASP A 2 17.05 13.26 -9.12
N PRO A 3 16.91 12.73 -7.89
CA PRO A 3 16.78 11.30 -7.66
C PRO A 3 15.38 10.73 -7.99
N THR A 4 14.37 11.59 -8.20
CA THR A 4 13.01 11.14 -8.52
C THR A 4 12.94 10.41 -9.87
N ILE A 5 13.86 10.72 -10.77
CA ILE A 5 14.01 10.07 -12.09
C ILE A 5 14.23 8.55 -11.99
N ILE A 6 14.72 8.04 -10.85
CA ILE A 6 14.90 6.60 -10.61
C ILE A 6 13.56 5.85 -10.72
N THR A 7 12.48 6.44 -10.21
CA THR A 7 11.14 5.83 -10.27
C THR A 7 10.57 5.89 -11.68
N GLU A 8 10.78 7.00 -12.40
CA GLU A 8 10.36 7.12 -13.81
C GLU A 8 11.05 6.09 -14.71
N LEU A 9 12.36 5.88 -14.51
CA LEU A 9 13.11 4.85 -15.22
C LEU A 9 12.61 3.44 -14.90
N ALA A 10 12.29 3.16 -13.63
CA ALA A 10 11.71 1.88 -13.25
C ALA A 10 10.36 1.63 -13.95
N GLU A 11 9.49 2.65 -13.98
CA GLU A 11 8.21 2.56 -14.69
C GLU A 11 8.39 2.36 -16.20
N TYR A 12 9.34 3.05 -16.82
CA TYR A 12 9.66 2.88 -18.23
C TYR A 12 10.13 1.44 -18.53
N PHE A 13 10.99 0.88 -17.66
CA PHE A 13 11.46 -0.51 -17.81
C PHE A 13 10.31 -1.52 -17.74
N GLU A 14 9.35 -1.32 -16.85
CA GLU A 14 8.19 -2.22 -16.75
C GLU A 14 7.20 -2.04 -17.90
N LYS A 15 6.88 -0.79 -18.26
CA LYS A 15 5.80 -0.47 -19.22
C LYS A 15 6.26 -0.55 -20.68
N GLU A 16 7.44 -0.01 -20.99
CA GLU A 16 7.92 0.15 -22.38
C GLU A 16 8.88 -0.97 -22.79
N ILE A 17 9.71 -1.46 -21.87
CA ILE A 17 10.66 -2.55 -22.14
C ILE A 17 10.04 -3.93 -21.83
N GLY A 18 9.06 -3.98 -20.92
CA GLY A 18 8.44 -5.23 -20.47
C GLY A 18 9.30 -6.03 -19.48
N TYR A 19 10.32 -5.40 -18.88
CA TYR A 19 11.13 -6.02 -17.84
C TYR A 19 10.35 -6.13 -16.53
N LYS A 20 10.36 -7.31 -15.90
CA LYS A 20 9.71 -7.50 -14.59
C LYS A 20 10.70 -7.22 -13.48
N ILE A 21 10.56 -6.08 -12.80
CA ILE A 21 11.42 -5.73 -11.67
C ILE A 21 11.14 -6.66 -10.49
N PRO A 22 12.15 -7.36 -9.94
CA PRO A 22 11.96 -8.17 -8.73
C PRO A 22 11.45 -7.31 -7.56
N ARG A 23 10.49 -7.85 -6.78
CA ARG A 23 9.74 -7.07 -5.77
C ARG A 23 10.62 -6.46 -4.68
N MET A 24 11.77 -7.07 -4.37
CA MET A 24 12.69 -6.61 -3.32
C MET A 24 13.88 -5.79 -3.85
N THR A 25 13.88 -5.44 -5.14
CA THR A 25 14.97 -4.63 -5.73
C THR A 25 15.07 -3.30 -4.96
N PRO A 26 16.24 -2.92 -4.43
CA PRO A 26 16.39 -1.65 -3.73
C PRO A 26 15.93 -0.46 -4.58
N PHE A 27 15.27 0.52 -3.95
CA PHE A 27 14.73 1.75 -4.55
C PHE A 27 13.54 1.60 -5.50
N VAL A 28 13.49 0.53 -6.29
CA VAL A 28 12.53 0.40 -7.41
C VAL A 28 11.57 -0.78 -7.28
N GLY A 29 11.93 -1.79 -6.47
CA GLY A 29 11.12 -2.98 -6.26
C GLY A 29 9.86 -2.65 -5.45
N LYS A 30 8.73 -3.26 -5.77
CA LYS A 30 7.44 -2.95 -5.13
C LYS A 30 7.40 -3.02 -3.59
N HIS A 31 8.31 -3.77 -2.97
CA HIS A 31 8.34 -4.02 -1.53
C HIS A 31 9.61 -3.52 -0.84
N PHE A 32 10.44 -2.74 -1.53
CA PHE A 32 11.69 -2.24 -0.94
C PHE A 32 11.45 -1.33 0.27
N ASN A 33 10.32 -0.59 0.29
CA ASN A 33 9.90 0.32 1.35
C ASN A 33 8.51 -0.07 1.90
N ALA A 34 8.20 -1.37 1.98
CA ALA A 34 6.96 -1.85 2.56
C ALA A 34 7.17 -2.36 4.00
N THR A 35 6.26 -2.00 4.90
CA THR A 35 6.16 -2.57 6.25
C THR A 35 4.90 -3.42 6.41
N ARG A 36 4.82 -4.29 7.42
CA ARG A 36 3.64 -5.13 7.67
C ARG A 36 2.61 -4.42 8.54
N ALA A 37 1.32 -4.50 8.22
CA ALA A 37 0.28 -3.95 9.08
C ALA A 37 0.24 -4.63 10.46
N GLY A 38 -0.15 -3.83 11.46
CA GLY A 38 -0.14 -4.14 12.89
C GLY A 38 0.44 -2.96 13.65
N ILE A 39 1.14 -3.23 14.77
CA ILE A 39 1.82 -2.17 15.55
C ILE A 39 2.74 -1.31 14.67
N HIS A 40 3.37 -1.92 13.65
CA HIS A 40 4.22 -1.19 12.71
C HIS A 40 3.45 -0.22 11.80
N GLY A 41 2.24 -0.58 11.35
CA GLY A 41 1.37 0.33 10.57
C GLY A 41 0.87 1.50 11.40
N ASP A 42 0.55 1.25 12.67
CA ASP A 42 0.13 2.28 13.62
C ASP A 42 1.28 3.23 14.00
N GLY A 43 2.50 2.70 14.10
CA GLY A 43 3.73 3.48 14.28
C GLY A 43 4.04 4.34 13.05
N LEU A 44 3.94 3.78 11.86
CA LEU A 44 4.17 4.50 10.60
C LEU A 44 3.18 5.65 10.37
N LEU A 45 1.91 5.48 10.77
CA LEU A 45 0.91 6.55 10.72
C LEU A 45 1.18 7.68 11.73
N LYS A 46 1.96 7.42 12.78
CA LYS A 46 2.32 8.43 13.80
C LYS A 46 3.64 9.12 13.46
N ASP A 47 4.62 8.35 13.03
CA ASP A 47 5.94 8.82 12.65
C ASP A 47 6.56 7.84 11.63
N GLU A 48 6.72 8.34 10.40
CA GLU A 48 7.25 7.55 9.29
C GLU A 48 8.73 7.21 9.48
N GLU A 49 9.51 8.04 10.18
CA GLU A 49 10.95 7.87 10.39
C GLU A 49 11.29 6.62 11.22
N ILE A 50 10.33 6.10 11.99
CA ILE A 50 10.47 4.87 12.78
C ILE A 50 10.72 3.66 11.86
N TYR A 51 10.16 3.67 10.65
CA TYR A 51 10.24 2.53 9.70
C TYR A 51 10.80 2.89 8.34
N ASN A 52 10.98 4.17 8.04
CA ASN A 52 11.51 4.65 6.78
C ASN A 52 12.78 5.49 7.04
N ILE A 53 13.95 4.87 6.83
CA ILE A 53 15.26 5.47 7.15
C ILE A 53 15.62 6.69 6.27
N PHE A 54 14.87 6.93 5.19
CA PHE A 54 14.97 8.14 4.35
C PHE A 54 13.60 8.47 3.74
N ASP A 55 13.32 9.76 3.51
CA ASP A 55 12.04 10.23 2.92
C ASP A 55 11.87 9.78 1.45
N THR A 56 11.48 8.53 1.25
CA THR A 56 11.27 7.91 -0.07
C THR A 56 10.23 8.63 -0.91
N LYS A 57 9.27 9.32 -0.29
CA LYS A 57 8.30 10.16 -0.99
C LYS A 57 9.00 11.35 -1.65
N THR A 58 9.82 12.09 -0.91
CA THR A 58 10.54 13.25 -1.46
C THR A 58 11.66 12.84 -2.41
N ILE A 59 12.42 11.79 -2.08
CA ILE A 59 13.65 11.45 -2.80
C ILE A 59 13.36 10.59 -4.05
N LEU A 60 12.33 9.76 -4.02
CA LEU A 60 12.02 8.79 -5.09
C LEU A 60 10.63 8.97 -5.69
N ASN A 61 9.84 9.96 -5.25
CA ASN A 61 8.41 10.05 -5.58
C ASN A 61 7.65 8.73 -5.29
N ARG A 62 8.05 8.05 -4.22
CA ARG A 62 7.57 6.71 -3.89
C ARG A 62 7.30 6.60 -2.40
N PRO A 63 6.06 6.82 -1.94
CA PRO A 63 5.74 6.74 -0.53
C PRO A 63 5.91 5.31 0.00
N VAL A 64 6.11 5.21 1.30
CA VAL A 64 6.13 3.94 2.04
C VAL A 64 4.79 3.22 1.89
N SER A 65 4.77 1.89 1.94
CA SER A 65 3.54 1.09 1.86
C SER A 65 3.37 0.16 3.06
N VAL A 66 2.14 -0.27 3.32
CA VAL A 66 1.79 -1.14 4.46
C VAL A 66 1.07 -2.40 3.97
N GLU A 67 1.59 -3.60 4.18
CA GLU A 67 0.90 -4.84 3.81
C GLU A 67 -0.36 -5.05 4.65
N ILE A 68 -1.49 -5.45 4.03
CA ILE A 68 -2.75 -5.69 4.76
C ILE A 68 -2.78 -7.09 5.39
N SER A 69 -3.13 -7.16 6.67
CA SER A 69 -3.18 -8.36 7.52
C SER A 69 -4.40 -8.36 8.45
N ASN A 70 -4.56 -9.41 9.29
CA ASN A 70 -5.56 -9.45 10.36
C ASN A 70 -5.43 -8.29 11.36
N ALA A 71 -4.24 -7.70 11.48
CA ALA A 71 -3.99 -6.57 12.36
C ALA A 71 -4.32 -5.20 11.71
N SER A 72 -4.84 -5.19 10.47
CA SER A 72 -5.16 -3.95 9.76
C SER A 72 -6.49 -3.36 10.21
N GLY A 73 -6.44 -2.14 10.76
CA GLY A 73 -7.63 -1.31 10.96
C GLY A 73 -8.09 -0.61 9.68
N THR A 74 -9.23 0.09 9.77
CA THR A 74 -9.76 0.89 8.65
C THR A 74 -8.82 2.00 8.19
N ALA A 75 -8.00 2.54 9.11
CA ALA A 75 -6.95 3.51 8.77
C ALA A 75 -5.88 2.91 7.85
N GLY A 76 -5.40 1.70 8.17
CA GLY A 76 -4.41 0.99 7.34
C GLY A 76 -4.95 0.62 5.97
N ILE A 77 -6.21 0.18 5.90
CA ILE A 77 -6.89 -0.13 4.62
C ILE A 77 -7.02 1.12 3.76
N ALA A 78 -7.50 2.24 4.33
CA ALA A 78 -7.63 3.50 3.62
C ALA A 78 -6.27 4.02 3.12
N TYR A 79 -5.25 3.98 3.98
CA TYR A 79 -3.88 4.35 3.62
C TYR A 79 -3.37 3.52 2.44
N TRP A 80 -3.50 2.19 2.52
CA TRP A 80 -3.06 1.30 1.46
C TRP A 80 -3.75 1.59 0.12
N LEU A 81 -5.06 1.80 0.12
CA LEU A 81 -5.80 2.14 -1.10
C LEU A 81 -5.34 3.47 -1.71
N ASN A 82 -5.10 4.48 -0.88
CA ASN A 82 -4.64 5.78 -1.35
C ASN A 82 -3.23 5.71 -1.94
N VAL A 83 -2.32 4.98 -1.30
CA VAL A 83 -0.97 4.71 -1.82
C VAL A 83 -1.03 3.90 -3.11
N TYR A 84 -1.81 2.82 -3.13
CA TYR A 84 -1.92 1.92 -4.29
C TYR A 84 -2.46 2.64 -5.53
N PHE A 85 -3.49 3.48 -5.38
CA PHE A 85 -4.08 4.25 -6.47
C PHE A 85 -3.40 5.60 -6.71
N ASN A 86 -2.29 5.89 -6.02
CA ASN A 86 -1.55 7.16 -6.09
C ASN A 86 -2.48 8.38 -5.97
N ARG A 87 -3.37 8.37 -4.98
CA ARG A 87 -4.37 9.43 -4.80
C ARG A 87 -3.76 10.68 -4.16
N THR A 88 -4.18 11.84 -4.66
CA THR A 88 -3.83 13.15 -4.10
C THR A 88 -4.77 13.54 -2.96
N GLU A 89 -4.39 14.56 -2.17
CA GLU A 89 -5.15 15.03 -0.99
C GLU A 89 -6.61 15.33 -1.31
N ASP A 90 -6.88 15.86 -2.50
CA ASP A 90 -8.23 16.24 -2.95
C ASP A 90 -9.17 15.05 -3.19
N ASN A 91 -8.65 13.82 -3.27
CA ASN A 91 -9.43 12.63 -3.61
C ASN A 91 -9.15 11.43 -2.70
N LEU A 92 -8.66 11.66 -1.48
CA LEU A 92 -8.34 10.58 -0.54
C LEU A 92 -9.59 9.79 -0.14
N ILE A 93 -9.46 8.46 -0.15
CA ILE A 93 -10.43 7.55 0.47
C ILE A 93 -10.26 7.67 1.98
N HIS A 94 -11.31 8.13 2.66
CA HIS A 94 -11.30 8.28 4.11
C HIS A 94 -11.54 6.94 4.82
N LYS A 95 -10.95 6.74 6.01
CA LYS A 95 -11.10 5.53 6.83
C LYS A 95 -12.53 5.20 7.28
N LYS A 96 -13.42 6.20 7.21
CA LYS A 96 -14.86 6.06 7.51
C LYS A 96 -15.72 5.85 6.26
N SER A 97 -15.11 5.76 5.07
CA SER A 97 -15.86 5.55 3.84
C SER A 97 -16.56 4.18 3.87
N PRO A 98 -17.77 4.06 3.28
CA PRO A 98 -18.52 2.81 3.25
C PRO A 98 -17.71 1.64 2.66
N VAL A 99 -16.99 1.90 1.56
CA VAL A 99 -16.12 0.90 0.91
C VAL A 99 -15.04 0.37 1.85
N VAL A 100 -14.40 1.23 2.65
CA VAL A 100 -13.36 0.81 3.61
C VAL A 100 -13.94 -0.04 4.73
N ILE A 101 -15.13 0.31 5.24
CA ILE A 101 -15.79 -0.45 6.30
C ILE A 101 -16.19 -1.84 5.79
N LYS A 102 -16.73 -1.93 4.57
CA LYS A 102 -17.07 -3.21 3.93
C LYS A 102 -15.83 -4.09 3.71
N ILE A 103 -14.73 -3.51 3.20
CA ILE A 103 -13.45 -4.22 3.06
C ILE A 103 -12.98 -4.74 4.42
N LYS A 104 -13.03 -3.92 5.48
CA LYS A 104 -12.62 -4.35 6.83
C LYS A 104 -13.43 -5.55 7.30
N LYS A 105 -14.75 -5.53 7.12
CA LYS A 105 -15.61 -6.66 7.48
C LYS A 105 -15.25 -7.93 6.70
N ALA A 106 -15.08 -7.82 5.38
CA ALA A 106 -14.68 -8.96 4.55
C ALA A 106 -13.32 -9.52 4.96
N LEU A 107 -12.37 -8.66 5.34
CA LEU A 107 -11.07 -9.09 5.86
C LEU A 107 -11.23 -9.86 7.18
N ASP A 108 -12.05 -9.37 8.10
CA ASP A 108 -12.32 -10.05 9.37
C ASP A 108 -12.88 -11.45 9.13
N ASP A 109 -13.89 -11.58 8.26
CA ASP A 109 -14.49 -12.87 7.91
C ASP A 109 -13.45 -13.84 7.30
N ILE A 110 -12.54 -13.35 6.45
CA ILE A 110 -11.46 -14.15 5.84
C ILE A 110 -10.47 -14.66 6.90
N TYR A 111 -10.10 -13.82 7.87
CA TYR A 111 -9.14 -14.19 8.92
C TYR A 111 -9.77 -15.06 10.01
N GLU A 112 -11.04 -14.83 10.35
CA GLU A 112 -11.83 -15.74 11.19
C GLU A 112 -11.98 -17.12 10.53
N GLY A 113 -12.04 -17.16 9.19
CA GLY A 113 -11.97 -18.40 8.39
C GLY A 113 -10.63 -19.14 8.44
N GLY A 114 -9.66 -18.64 9.22
CA GLY A 114 -8.40 -19.35 9.52
C GLY A 114 -7.20 -18.93 8.68
N ARG A 115 -7.32 -17.91 7.82
CA ARG A 115 -6.17 -17.37 7.07
C ARG A 115 -5.05 -16.93 8.02
N GLN A 116 -3.80 -17.24 7.67
CA GLN A 116 -2.60 -16.83 8.43
C GLN A 116 -1.63 -15.96 7.62
N THR A 117 -1.88 -15.80 6.32
CA THR A 117 -1.02 -15.04 5.41
C THR A 117 -1.55 -13.64 5.19
N VAL A 118 -0.66 -12.69 4.88
CA VAL A 118 -1.05 -11.33 4.45
C VAL A 118 -1.92 -11.38 3.19
N MET A 119 -2.74 -10.35 3.01
CA MET A 119 -3.53 -10.16 1.79
C MET A 119 -2.62 -9.78 0.64
N SER A 120 -2.80 -10.44 -0.49
CA SER A 120 -2.20 -9.98 -1.74
C SER A 120 -2.92 -8.72 -2.24
N GLU A 121 -2.20 -7.95 -3.04
CA GLU A 121 -2.72 -6.73 -3.65
C GLU A 121 -3.94 -7.05 -4.52
N THR A 122 -3.89 -8.15 -5.27
CA THR A 122 -4.97 -8.60 -6.13
C THR A 122 -6.25 -8.86 -5.35
N GLU A 123 -6.15 -9.45 -4.16
CA GLU A 123 -7.30 -9.68 -3.29
C GLU A 123 -7.88 -8.37 -2.76
N ILE A 124 -7.04 -7.43 -2.31
CA ILE A 124 -7.53 -6.11 -1.83
C ILE A 124 -8.19 -5.32 -2.96
N ILE A 125 -7.62 -5.34 -4.17
CA ILE A 125 -8.21 -4.68 -5.34
C ILE A 125 -9.55 -5.33 -5.72
N ALA A 126 -9.65 -6.66 -5.62
CA ALA A 126 -10.90 -7.36 -5.89
C ALA A 126 -12.00 -6.94 -4.90
N LEU A 127 -11.69 -6.90 -3.60
CA LEU A 127 -12.62 -6.40 -2.57
C LEU A 127 -13.00 -4.94 -2.80
N TYR A 128 -12.03 -4.08 -3.17
CA TYR A 128 -12.31 -2.68 -3.47
C TYR A 128 -13.27 -2.53 -4.66
N LYS A 129 -13.03 -3.26 -5.75
CA LYS A 129 -13.91 -3.24 -6.93
C LYS A 129 -15.31 -3.75 -6.60
N GLN A 130 -15.41 -4.79 -5.78
CA GLN A 130 -16.68 -5.34 -5.34
C GLN A 130 -17.51 -4.32 -4.56
N TYR A 131 -16.90 -3.62 -3.60
CA TYR A 131 -17.64 -2.75 -2.67
C TYR A 131 -17.67 -1.27 -3.03
N LYS A 132 -16.92 -0.83 -4.05
CA LYS A 132 -16.84 0.57 -4.46
C LYS A 132 -18.19 1.13 -4.95
N ASP A 133 -18.94 0.31 -5.67
CA ASP A 133 -20.15 0.72 -6.38
C ASP A 133 -21.44 0.37 -5.63
N GLU A 134 -21.32 -0.08 -4.37
CA GLU A 134 -22.42 -0.43 -3.46
C GLU A 134 -22.58 0.56 -2.30
#